data_AF-A0A0L8GSB9-F1
#
_entry.id   AF-A0A0L8GSB9-F1
#
_cell.length_a   1.000
_cell.length_b   1.000
_cell.length_c   1.000
_cell.angle_alpha   90.00
_cell.angle_beta   90.00
_cell.angle_gamma   90.00
#
_symmetry.space_group_name_H-M   'P 1'
#
loop_
_entity.id
_entity.type
_entity.pdbx_description
1 polymer ?
#
loop_
_entity_poly.entity_id
_entity_poly.type
_entity_poly.pdbx_seq_one_letter_code
_entity_poly.pdbx_strand_id
1 'polypeptide(L)'
;FLTNPGARTGFEIPEEYCKVDNSEQFLRYDSDIEDQQCILVFASESALQDIASYHHWACDGTFKIVPEQYFQLFSIHVQVKGSSFP
;
A
#
# COMPACT_ATOMS: atom_id res chain seq x y z
N PHE A 1 -20.79 5.62 -9.68
CA PHE A 1 -19.42 5.06 -9.60
C PHE A 1 -18.47 6.23 -9.53
N LEU A 2 -17.58 6.30 -8.52
CA LEU A 2 -16.55 7.33 -8.50
C LEU A 2 -15.67 7.13 -9.74
N THR A 3 -15.44 8.20 -10.50
CA THR A 3 -14.46 8.21 -11.59
C THR A 3 -13.07 8.25 -10.98
N ASN A 4 -12.18 7.37 -11.44
CA ASN A 4 -10.77 7.48 -11.08
C ASN A 4 -10.23 8.85 -11.52
N PRO A 5 -9.39 9.50 -10.71
CA PRO A 5 -8.84 10.80 -11.06
C PRO A 5 -7.97 10.69 -12.32
N GLY A 6 -8.07 11.68 -13.22
CA GLY A 6 -7.32 11.68 -14.49
C GLY A 6 -5.81 11.90 -14.33
N ALA A 7 -5.38 12.34 -13.15
CA ALA A 7 -3.98 12.48 -12.77
C ALA A 7 -3.82 12.12 -11.29
N ARG A 8 -2.65 11.60 -10.92
CA ARG A 8 -2.29 11.33 -9.54
C ARG A 8 -1.99 12.61 -8.75
N THR A 9 -1.32 13.58 -9.38
CA THR A 9 -0.87 14.81 -8.73
C THR A 9 -2.04 15.68 -8.30
N GLY A 10 -1.96 16.30 -7.14
CA GLY A 10 -3.02 17.16 -6.58
C GLY A 10 -4.27 16.38 -6.14
N PHE A 11 -4.23 15.04 -6.12
CA PHE A 11 -5.31 14.22 -5.59
C PHE A 11 -5.02 13.83 -4.13
N GLU A 12 -5.80 14.40 -3.21
CA GLU A 12 -5.77 14.02 -1.80
C GLU A 12 -6.63 12.77 -1.58
N ILE A 13 -6.07 11.77 -0.88
CA ILE A 13 -6.82 10.57 -0.49
C ILE A 13 -7.75 10.95 0.68
N PRO A 14 -9.07 10.77 0.55
CA PRO A 14 -10.00 11.03 1.64
C PRO A 14 -9.67 10.22 2.91
N GLU A 15 -9.88 10.82 4.07
CA GLU A 15 -9.48 10.25 5.37
C GLU A 15 -10.11 8.88 5.63
N GLU A 16 -11.33 8.64 5.13
CA GLU A 16 -12.01 7.36 5.24
C GLU A 16 -11.28 6.20 4.54
N TYR A 17 -10.43 6.49 3.55
CA TYR A 17 -9.62 5.49 2.85
C TYR A 17 -8.20 5.36 3.43
N CYS A 18 -7.83 6.24 4.36
CA CYS A 18 -6.55 6.18 5.06
C CYS A 18 -6.57 5.22 6.25
N LYS A 19 -7.75 4.70 6.62
CA LYS A 19 -7.97 3.84 7.79
C LYS A 19 -8.68 2.55 7.40
N VAL A 20 -8.45 1.48 8.16
CA VAL A 20 -9.24 0.24 8.09
C VAL A 20 -10.52 0.34 8.94
N ASP A 21 -11.42 -0.63 8.83
CA ASP A 21 -12.75 -0.62 9.47
C ASP A 21 -12.74 -0.38 10.99
N ASN A 22 -11.69 -0.84 11.68
CA ASN A 22 -11.50 -0.63 13.13
C ASN A 22 -10.94 0.77 13.47
N SER A 23 -10.90 1.70 12.50
CA SER A 23 -10.32 3.04 12.60
C SER A 23 -8.80 3.10 12.81
N GLU A 24 -8.11 1.96 12.72
CA GLU A 24 -6.65 1.93 12.71
C GLU A 24 -6.14 2.61 11.44
N GLN A 25 -5.10 3.44 11.57
CA GLN A 25 -4.41 4.00 10.42
C GLN A 25 -3.97 2.86 9.51
N PHE A 26 -4.02 3.06 8.19
CA PHE A 26 -3.58 2.07 7.21
C PHE A 26 -2.64 2.67 6.18
N LEU A 27 -2.94 3.86 5.66
CA LEU A 27 -1.96 4.64 4.89
C LEU A 27 -0.85 5.11 5.84
N ARG A 28 0.34 4.53 5.73
CA ARG A 28 1.51 4.80 6.59
C ARG A 28 2.44 5.85 6.02
N TYR A 29 2.49 5.97 4.70
CA TYR A 29 3.38 6.90 4.01
C TYR A 29 2.77 7.36 2.69
N ASP A 30 2.90 8.65 2.41
CA ASP A 30 2.68 9.30 1.12
C ASP A 30 3.85 10.25 0.90
N SER A 31 4.63 10.03 -0.17
CA SER A 31 5.92 10.69 -0.34
C SER A 31 5.82 12.18 -0.71
N ASP A 32 4.79 12.60 -1.44
CA ASP A 32 4.38 14.00 -1.72
C ASP A 32 3.23 13.97 -2.75
N ILE A 33 2.16 14.73 -2.56
CA ILE A 33 1.00 14.86 -3.49
C ILE A 33 1.34 15.49 -4.85
N GLU A 34 2.43 16.25 -4.94
CA GLU A 34 2.86 16.89 -6.19
C GLU A 34 3.88 16.06 -6.98
N ASP A 35 4.39 14.96 -6.40
CA ASP A 35 5.38 14.11 -7.04
C ASP A 35 4.75 13.11 -8.04
N GLN A 36 5.22 13.11 -9.29
CA GLN A 36 4.81 12.14 -10.29
C GLN A 36 5.33 10.72 -9.99
N GLN A 37 6.36 10.59 -9.15
CA GLN A 37 6.92 9.31 -8.70
C GLN A 37 6.50 8.96 -7.27
N CYS A 38 5.29 9.37 -6.89
CA CYS A 38 4.78 9.10 -5.55
C CYS A 38 4.82 7.63 -5.15
N ILE A 39 5.25 7.42 -3.91
CA ILE A 39 5.18 6.14 -3.23
C ILE A 39 4.12 6.25 -2.13
N LEU A 40 3.10 5.39 -2.23
CA LEU A 40 2.17 5.13 -1.15
C LEU A 40 2.55 3.83 -0.45
N VAL A 41 2.53 3.83 0.88
CA VAL A 41 2.71 2.62 1.68
C VAL A 41 1.48 2.42 2.55
N PHE A 42 0.84 1.26 2.36
CA PHE A 42 -0.28 0.82 3.16
C PHE A 42 0.15 -0.39 3.99
N ALA A 43 -0.07 -0.32 5.30
CA ALA A 43 0.17 -1.44 6.21
C ALA A 43 -0.62 -1.25 7.50
N SER A 44 -1.14 -2.35 8.05
CA SER A 44 -1.59 -2.36 9.44
C SER A 44 -0.38 -2.41 10.38
N GLU A 45 -0.60 -2.08 11.62
CA GLU A 45 0.39 -2.14 12.68
C GLU A 45 0.85 -3.59 12.90
N SER A 46 -0.07 -4.55 12.85
CA SER A 46 0.26 -5.97 12.96
C SER A 46 1.16 -6.44 11.82
N ALA A 47 0.90 -6.01 10.58
CA ALA A 47 1.71 -6.37 9.44
C ALA A 47 3.14 -5.80 9.55
N LEU A 48 3.28 -4.56 10.04
CA LEU A 48 4.59 -3.97 10.30
C LEU A 48 5.36 -4.71 11.39
N GLN A 49 4.67 -5.10 12.48
CA GLN A 49 5.26 -5.90 13.55
C GLN A 49 5.69 -7.28 13.07
N ASP A 50 4.89 -7.92 12.23
CA ASP A 50 5.23 -9.20 11.62
C ASP A 50 6.45 -9.06 10.71
N ILE A 51 6.47 -8.07 9.79
CA ILE A 51 7.62 -7.82 8.91
C ILE A 51 8.89 -7.54 9.73
N ALA A 52 8.79 -6.83 10.85
CA ALA A 52 9.92 -6.57 11.73
C ALA A 52 10.40 -7.83 12.50
N SER A 53 9.50 -8.78 12.75
CA SER A 53 9.76 -9.96 13.60
C SER A 53 10.20 -11.19 12.81
N TYR A 54 9.76 -11.34 11.56
CA TYR A 54 10.07 -12.49 10.72
C TYR A 54 11.29 -12.23 9.82
N HIS A 55 12.20 -13.21 9.75
CA HIS A 55 13.42 -13.12 8.93
C HIS A 55 13.19 -13.35 7.43
N HIS A 56 12.07 -14.00 7.07
CA HIS A 56 11.78 -14.37 5.70
C HIS A 56 10.56 -13.60 5.21
N TRP A 57 10.75 -12.97 4.06
CA TRP A 57 9.80 -12.11 3.40
C TRP A 57 9.81 -12.42 1.91
N ALA A 58 8.64 -12.34 1.30
CA ALA A 58 8.46 -12.42 -0.14
C ALA A 58 7.87 -11.10 -0.62
N CYS A 59 8.31 -10.64 -1.78
CA CYS A 59 7.76 -9.46 -2.42
C CYS A 59 7.26 -9.88 -3.81
N ASP A 60 6.01 -9.58 -4.11
CA ASP A 60 5.43 -9.75 -5.45
C ASP A 60 5.11 -8.37 -6.04
N GLY A 61 5.41 -8.20 -7.31
CA GLY A 61 5.22 -6.95 -8.03
C GLY A 61 4.39 -7.19 -9.27
N THR A 62 3.26 -6.49 -9.40
CA THR A 62 2.35 -6.66 -10.53
C THR A 62 2.10 -5.34 -11.25
N PHE A 63 2.43 -5.34 -12.55
CA PHE A 63 2.20 -4.20 -13.45
C PHE A 63 0.81 -4.25 -14.11
N LYS A 64 0.14 -5.41 -14.14
CA LYS A 64 -1.06 -5.61 -14.96
C LYS A 64 -2.36 -5.15 -14.30
N ILE A 65 -2.37 -5.01 -12.98
CA ILE A 65 -3.56 -4.66 -12.19
C ILE A 65 -3.45 -3.28 -11.52
N VAL A 66 -2.33 -2.60 -11.72
CA VAL A 66 -2.11 -1.28 -11.13
C VAL A 66 -3.03 -0.25 -11.81
N PRO A 67 -3.66 0.67 -11.06
CA PRO A 67 -4.38 1.79 -11.67
C PRO A 67 -3.46 2.60 -12.59
N GLU A 68 -4.00 3.17 -13.66
CA GLU A 68 -3.23 3.96 -14.65
C GLU A 68 -2.44 5.13 -14.04
N GLN A 69 -2.85 5.57 -12.86
CA GLN A 69 -2.23 6.63 -12.07
C GLN A 69 -0.89 6.21 -11.45
N TYR A 70 -0.59 4.91 -11.36
CA TYR A 70 0.60 4.38 -10.70
C TYR A 70 1.35 3.42 -11.62
N PHE A 71 2.68 3.39 -11.50
CA PHE A 71 3.53 2.56 -12.36
C PHE A 71 3.54 1.08 -11.95
N GLN A 72 3.41 0.80 -10.65
CA GLN A 72 3.56 -0.55 -10.12
C GLN A 72 2.83 -0.71 -8.79
N LEU A 73 2.31 -1.91 -8.54
CA LEU A 73 1.83 -2.35 -7.24
C LEU A 73 2.77 -3.42 -6.70
N PHE A 74 3.17 -3.28 -5.43
CA PHE A 74 3.95 -4.27 -4.69
C PHE A 74 3.14 -4.80 -3.51
N SER A 75 3.24 -6.10 -3.25
CA SER A 75 2.80 -6.72 -2.01
C SER A 75 3.99 -7.38 -1.32
N ILE A 76 4.17 -7.07 -0.04
CA ILE A 76 5.17 -7.70 0.81
C ILE A 76 4.43 -8.69 1.69
N HIS A 77 4.99 -9.90 1.83
CA HIS A 77 4.42 -10.97 2.62
C HIS A 77 5.47 -11.52 3.58
N VAL A 78 5.09 -11.79 4.81
CA VAL A 78 5.91 -12.56 5.74
C VAL A 78 5.77 -14.06 5.47
N GLN A 79 6.86 -14.80 5.63
CA GLN A 79 6.86 -16.26 5.48
C GLN A 79 6.92 -16.94 6.84
N VAL A 80 5.88 -17.72 7.15
CA VAL A 80 5.75 -18.48 8.40
C VAL A 80 5.57 -19.95 8.08
N LYS A 81 6.56 -20.77 8.47
CA LYS A 81 6.55 -22.25 8.27
C LYS A 81 6.26 -22.69 6.82
N GLY A 82 6.73 -21.91 5.84
CA GLY A 82 6.54 -22.20 4.41
C GLY A 82 5.24 -21.64 3.80
N SER A 83 4.42 -20.94 4.58
CA SER A 83 3.23 -20.22 4.11
C SER A 83 3.49 -18.72 4.06
N SER A 84 2.89 -18.02 3.10
CA SER A 84 3.00 -16.56 2.95
C SER A 84 1.75 -15.85 3.46
N PHE A 85 1.94 -14.78 4.23
CA PHE A 85 0.89 -13.93 4.76
C PHE A 85 1.14 -12.48 4.37
N PRO A 86 0.14 -11.74 3.85
CA PRO A 86 0.26 -10.31 3.56
C PRO A 86 0.48 -9.48 4.82
#